data_AF-A0A9D9E1X7-F1
#
_entry.id   AF-A0A9D9E1X7-F1
#
_cell.length_a   1.000
_cell.length_b   1.000
_cell.length_c   1.000
_cell.angle_alpha   90.00
_cell.angle_beta   90.00
_cell.angle_gamma   90.00
#
_symmetry.space_group_name_H-M   'P 1'
#
loop_
_entity.id
_entity.type
_entity.pdbx_description
1 polymer ?
#
loop_
_entity_poly.entity_id
_entity_poly.type
_entity_poly.pdbx_seq_one_letter_code
_entity_poly.pdbx_strand_id
1 'polypeptide(L)'
;MITQEEKKAILRSMSLMDDALFAKCFGESRECIEVLLHIILGRNDITIISVHPQSWLENITCRSVRLDVMAVDLDGTIYDIEVQK
;
A
#
# COMPACT_ATOMS: atom_id res chain seq x y z
N MET A 1 -6.41 -27.79 -6.01
CA MET A 1 -5.93 -26.73 -6.91
C MET A 1 -7.15 -25.91 -7.31
N ILE A 2 -7.21 -24.62 -6.99
CA ILE A 2 -8.37 -23.75 -7.29
C ILE A 2 -8.51 -23.54 -8.80
N THR A 3 -9.74 -23.55 -9.28
CA THR A 3 -10.12 -23.37 -10.69
C THR A 3 -9.88 -21.93 -11.16
N GLN A 4 -9.85 -21.71 -12.48
CA GLN A 4 -9.72 -20.36 -13.04
C GLN A 4 -10.91 -19.46 -12.72
N GLU A 5 -12.11 -20.04 -12.59
CA GLU A 5 -13.33 -19.34 -12.20
C GLU A 5 -13.20 -18.81 -10.76
N GLU A 6 -12.75 -19.66 -9.83
CA GLU A 6 -12.54 -19.33 -8.43
C GLU A 6 -11.42 -18.28 -8.25
N LYS A 7 -10.34 -18.38 -9.02
CA LYS A 7 -9.28 -17.35 -9.02
C LYS A 7 -9.79 -15.98 -9.45
N LYS A 8 -10.64 -15.92 -10.49
CA LYS A 8 -11.27 -14.65 -10.92
C LYS A 8 -12.24 -14.11 -9.87
N ALA A 9 -12.99 -14.99 -9.20
CA ALA A 9 -13.89 -14.58 -8.13
C ALA A 9 -13.11 -13.99 -6.94
N ILE A 10 -11.99 -14.61 -6.55
CA ILE A 10 -11.09 -14.08 -5.52
C ILE A 10 -10.56 -12.71 -5.92
N LEU A 11 -9.97 -12.57 -7.12
CA LEU A 11 -9.43 -11.28 -7.60
C LEU A 11 -10.48 -10.16 -7.62
N ARG A 12 -11.73 -10.47 -7.99
CA ARG A 12 -12.83 -9.49 -7.99
C ARG A 12 -13.26 -9.07 -6.58
N SER A 13 -13.00 -9.89 -5.57
CA SER A 13 -13.29 -9.58 -4.17
C SER A 13 -12.17 -8.80 -3.48
N MET A 14 -11.02 -8.66 -4.15
CA MET A 14 -9.85 -8.00 -3.58
C MET A 14 -9.87 -6.48 -3.78
N SER A 15 -9.24 -5.76 -2.86
CA SER A 15 -8.99 -4.33 -2.94
C SER A 15 -7.50 -4.04 -3.15
N LEU A 16 -7.19 -2.82 -3.59
CA LEU A 16 -5.82 -2.34 -3.75
C LEU A 16 -4.98 -2.42 -2.46
N MET A 17 -5.64 -2.30 -1.30
CA MET A 17 -5.03 -2.41 0.03
C MET A 17 -4.92 -3.85 0.55
N ASP A 18 -5.29 -4.86 -0.24
CA ASP A 18 -5.06 -6.26 0.15
C ASP A 18 -3.60 -6.63 -0.15
N ASP A 19 -2.94 -7.31 0.79
CA ASP A 19 -1.50 -7.62 0.77
C ASP A 19 -0.96 -8.08 -0.58
N ALA A 20 -1.62 -9.05 -1.21
CA ALA A 20 -1.16 -9.63 -2.46
C ALA A 20 -1.27 -8.65 -3.65
N LEU A 21 -2.26 -7.75 -3.67
CA LEU A 21 -2.36 -6.71 -4.69
C LEU A 21 -1.44 -5.54 -4.35
N PHE A 22 -1.38 -5.13 -3.08
CA PHE A 22 -0.54 -4.04 -2.63
C PHE A 22 0.94 -4.32 -2.90
N ALA A 23 1.44 -5.49 -2.48
CA ALA A 23 2.82 -5.89 -2.72
C ALA A 23 3.15 -6.00 -4.22
N LYS A 24 2.18 -6.43 -5.04
CA LYS A 24 2.39 -6.58 -6.49
C LYS A 24 2.33 -5.27 -7.26
N CYS A 25 1.45 -4.35 -6.84
CA CYS A 25 1.22 -3.06 -7.50
C CYS A 25 2.16 -1.96 -6.99
N PHE A 26 2.46 -1.93 -5.69
CA PHE A 26 3.21 -0.86 -5.04
C PHE A 26 4.60 -1.31 -4.58
N GLY A 27 4.80 -2.58 -4.24
CA GLY A 27 6.11 -3.12 -3.84
C GLY A 27 6.88 -2.17 -2.92
N GLU A 28 8.14 -1.86 -3.29
CA GLU A 28 8.97 -0.82 -2.68
C GLU A 28 9.03 0.48 -3.54
N SER A 29 8.12 0.64 -4.50
CA SER A 29 8.11 1.80 -5.39
C SER A 29 7.62 3.05 -4.65
N ARG A 30 8.59 3.88 -4.25
CA ARG A 30 8.34 5.17 -3.59
C ARG A 30 7.36 6.04 -4.37
N GLU A 31 7.54 6.16 -5.68
CA GLU A 31 6.70 7.01 -6.55
C GLU A 31 5.24 6.57 -6.53
N CYS A 32 4.99 5.26 -6.58
CA CYS A 32 3.64 4.73 -6.53
C CYS A 32 2.99 4.95 -5.16
N ILE A 33 3.77 4.82 -4.08
CA ILE A 33 3.29 5.05 -2.71
C ILE A 33 3.02 6.54 -2.46
N GLU A 34 3.81 7.44 -3.05
CA GLU A 34 3.61 8.88 -2.92
C GLU A 34 2.30 9.32 -3.57
N VAL A 35 2.04 8.84 -4.80
CA VAL A 35 0.75 9.06 -5.49
C VAL A 35 -0.41 8.49 -4.67
N LEU A 36 -0.25 7.29 -4.10
CA LEU A 36 -1.27 6.68 -3.26
C LEU A 36 -1.57 7.55 -2.02
N LEU A 37 -0.53 8.03 -1.32
CA LEU A 37 -0.70 8.92 -0.18
C LEU A 37 -1.36 10.23 -0.57
N HIS A 38 -1.04 10.78 -1.75
CA HIS A 38 -1.72 11.99 -2.23
C HIS A 38 -3.21 11.76 -2.43
N ILE A 39 -3.60 10.61 -2.98
CA ILE A 39 -5.00 10.24 -3.19
C ILE A 39 -5.72 10.03 -1.87
N ILE A 40 -5.13 9.26 -0.93
CA ILE A 40 -5.77 8.92 0.35
C ILE A 40 -5.89 10.14 1.26
N LEU A 41 -4.84 10.98 1.33
CA LEU A 41 -4.79 12.13 2.22
C LEU A 41 -5.42 13.39 1.60
N GLY A 42 -5.68 13.39 0.29
CA GLY A 42 -6.17 14.57 -0.43
C GLY A 42 -5.17 15.73 -0.45
N ARG A 43 -3.88 15.42 -0.37
CA ARG A 43 -2.76 16.37 -0.25
C ARG A 43 -1.73 16.07 -1.33
N ASN A 44 -1.28 17.08 -2.07
CA ASN A 44 -0.28 16.92 -3.14
C ASN A 44 1.10 17.53 -2.78
N ASP A 45 1.24 17.99 -1.54
CA ASP A 45 2.41 18.68 -1.01
C ASP A 45 3.32 17.77 -0.19
N ILE A 46 2.95 16.49 -0.03
CA ILE A 46 3.70 15.50 0.73
C ILE A 46 4.74 14.82 -0.17
N THR A 47 6.00 14.85 0.22
CA THR A 47 7.09 14.09 -0.41
C THR A 47 7.51 12.98 0.53
N ILE A 48 7.65 11.75 0.04
CA ILE A 48 8.14 10.66 0.89
C ILE A 48 9.60 10.93 1.25
N ILE A 49 10.08 10.50 2.43
CA ILE A 49 11.49 10.43 2.86
C ILE A 49 11.96 8.97 2.82
N SER A 50 11.21 8.07 3.44
CA SER A 50 11.48 6.63 3.46
C SER A 50 10.18 5.83 3.53
N VAL A 51 10.24 4.60 3.04
CA VAL A 51 9.11 3.67 2.99
C VAL A 51 9.58 2.32 3.50
N HIS A 52 8.82 1.71 4.39
CA HIS A 52 9.05 0.37 4.89
C HIS A 52 7.74 -0.42 4.76
N PRO A 53 7.51 -1.11 3.64
CA PRO A 53 6.38 -2.01 3.50
C PRO A 53 6.63 -3.22 4.41
N GLN A 54 5.82 -3.38 5.46
CA GLN A 54 5.87 -4.57 6.31
C GLN A 54 4.95 -5.63 5.69
N SER A 55 5.48 -6.41 4.75
CA SER A 55 4.80 -7.60 4.27
C SER A 55 5.01 -8.72 5.28
N TRP A 56 4.04 -8.94 6.18
CA TRP A 56 4.00 -10.21 6.91
C TRP A 56 3.68 -11.31 5.89
N LEU A 57 4.58 -12.29 5.80
CA LEU A 57 4.66 -13.32 4.76
C LEU A 57 3.31 -13.94 4.29
N GLU A 58 3.22 -14.04 2.95
CA GLU A 58 2.89 -15.21 2.12
C GLU A 58 1.51 -15.89 2.16
N ASN A 59 0.51 -15.39 2.89
CA ASN A 59 -0.82 -15.98 2.81
C ASN A 59 -1.77 -15.11 1.99
N ILE A 60 -2.22 -15.63 0.85
CA ILE A 60 -3.28 -15.06 -0.01
C ILE A 60 -4.59 -14.82 0.78
N THR A 61 -4.70 -15.40 1.98
CA THR A 61 -5.81 -15.24 2.91
C THR A 61 -5.63 -14.10 3.91
N CYS A 62 -4.40 -13.57 4.09
CA CYS A 62 -4.14 -12.40 4.90
C CYS A 62 -4.48 -11.15 4.07
N ARG A 63 -5.23 -10.22 4.69
CA ARG A 63 -5.76 -9.01 4.04
C ARG A 63 -5.25 -7.73 4.73
N SER A 64 -4.18 -7.83 5.51
CA SER A 64 -3.74 -6.75 6.38
C SER A 64 -2.41 -6.19 5.91
N VAL A 65 -2.50 -5.09 5.16
CA VAL A 65 -1.30 -4.38 4.72
C VAL A 65 -0.85 -3.45 5.83
N ARG A 66 0.46 -3.41 6.06
CA ARG A 66 1.07 -2.41 6.94
C ARG A 66 2.15 -1.67 6.16
N LEU A 67 1.92 -0.38 5.99
CA LEU A 67 2.85 0.53 5.35
C LEU A 67 3.28 1.58 6.37
N ASP A 68 4.58 1.68 6.57
CA ASP A 68 5.24 2.69 7.41
C ASP A 68 5.99 3.66 6.47
N VAL A 69 5.63 4.95 6.53
CA VAL A 69 6.16 6.00 5.66
C VAL A 69 6.60 7.20 6.49
N MET A 70 7.87 7.57 6.36
CA MET A 70 8.32 8.89 6.77
C MET A 70 8.12 9.84 5.59
N ALA A 71 7.47 10.98 5.80
CA ALA A 71 7.23 11.97 4.76
C ALA A 71 7.46 13.40 5.27
N VAL A 72 7.58 14.35 4.34
CA VAL A 72 7.75 15.77 4.63
C VAL A 72 6.87 16.60 3.72
N ASP A 73 6.28 17.68 4.23
CA ASP A 73 5.56 18.65 3.40
C ASP A 73 6.43 19.82 2.93
N LEU A 74 5.85 20.70 2.12
CA LEU A 74 6.51 21.89 1.59
C LEU A 74 6.98 22.88 2.68
N ASP A 75 6.33 22.86 3.85
CA ASP A 75 6.69 23.70 5.00
C ASP A 75 7.79 23.06 5.87
N GLY A 76 8.24 21.85 5.52
CA GLY A 76 9.28 21.11 6.24
C GLY A 76 8.76 20.32 7.43
N THR A 77 7.45 20.17 7.59
CA THR A 77 6.84 19.36 8.65
C THR A 77 7.05 17.89 8.33
N ILE A 78 7.62 17.14 9.28
CA ILE A 78 7.86 15.71 9.13
C ILE A 78 6.64 14.93 9.66
N TYR A 79 6.20 13.94 8.89
CA TYR A 79 5.10 13.04 9.21
C TYR A 79 5.60 11.62 9.28
N ASP A 80 5.22 10.94 10.36
CA ASP A 80 5.31 9.49 10.49
C ASP A 80 3.91 8.92 10.18
N ILE A 81 3.76 8.34 9.00
CA ILE A 81 2.48 7.91 8.42
C ILE A 81 2.41 6.40 8.43
N GLU A 82 1.41 5.88 9.12
CA GLU A 82 1.13 4.45 9.18
C GLU A 82 -0.23 4.16 8.50
N VAL A 83 -0.21 3.29 7.49
CA VAL A 83 -1.42 2.81 6.81
C VAL A 83 -1.65 1.34 7.16
N GLN A 84 -2.85 1.04 7.64
CA GLN A 84 -3.28 -0.30 8.04
C GLN A 84 -4.67 -0.62 7.51
N LYS A 85 -4.92 -1.90 7.24
CA LYS A 85 -6.24 -2.43 6.88
C LYS A 85 -6.58 -3.67 7.69
#